data_AF-A0A954ZUD7-F1
#
_entry.id   AF-A0A954ZUD7-F1
#
_cell.length_a   1.000
_cell.length_b   1.000
_cell.length_c   1.000
_cell.angle_alpha   90.00
_cell.angle_beta   90.00
_cell.angle_gamma   90.00
#
_symmetry.space_group_name_H-M   'P 1'
#
loop_
_entity.id
_entity.type
_entity.pdbx_description
1 polymer ?
#
loop_
_entity_poly.entity_id
_entity_poly.type
_entity_poly.pdbx_seq_one_letter_code
_entity_poly.pdbx_strand_id
1 'polypeptide(L)'
;MSDPIADSSTAPSDQIRADRACAGCGFNLYGQSVIREEHYGLAIARCPECGTVAALQQYPVMTHWVNRFRLIIGGVYIVLLLGMLALSTFAISGFGIAAAEFASEPLADHLALQHTIWEQQVGSQPPGDAQVPAPINQPLPQYSRWNILTPKWIDEELDEAMQQFGGIYGNMNAEVYILLVPSAFVSLVLGIFWSVALLGSNRSRVLVVPAAIAIIAGVILVGANFDSGTYPSARALAENIYVMRLIPLLLVYEFIFMGIGVLIGRPIARFVVKFALPPRSRVPFGVLWSRDGLSMPSTNSARASRSAT
;
A
#
# COMPACT_ATOMS: atom_id res chain seq x y z
N MET A 1 6.26 -34.65 71.81
CA MET A 1 5.12 -34.99 70.92
C MET A 1 5.38 -34.17 69.67
N SER A 2 5.97 -34.82 68.67
CA SER A 2 6.60 -34.18 67.52
C SER A 2 5.68 -34.41 66.34
N ASP A 3 5.07 -33.34 65.81
CA ASP A 3 4.20 -33.48 64.64
C ASP A 3 5.04 -33.92 63.44
N PRO A 4 4.57 -34.90 62.65
CA PRO A 4 5.24 -35.30 61.43
C PRO A 4 5.21 -34.12 60.45
N ILE A 5 6.40 -33.67 60.04
CA ILE A 5 6.58 -32.69 58.97
C ILE A 5 5.96 -33.31 57.71
N ALA A 6 4.81 -32.77 57.30
CA ALA A 6 4.13 -33.19 56.08
C ALA A 6 5.05 -32.98 54.88
N ASP A 7 5.40 -34.07 54.21
CA ASP A 7 6.23 -34.10 53.02
C ASP A 7 5.50 -33.37 51.87
N SER A 8 5.89 -32.12 51.62
CA SER A 8 5.26 -31.21 50.63
C SER A 8 5.75 -31.45 49.19
N SER A 9 6.35 -32.61 48.91
CA SER A 9 7.29 -32.81 47.81
C SER A 9 6.74 -33.12 46.41
N THR A 10 5.44 -32.98 46.13
CA THR A 10 4.91 -33.32 44.78
C THR A 10 3.86 -32.38 44.21
N ALA A 11 3.83 -31.10 44.62
CA ALA A 11 3.13 -30.11 43.81
C ALA A 11 3.94 -29.87 42.51
N PRO A 12 3.34 -30.04 41.30
CA PRO A 12 4.05 -29.78 40.06
C PRO A 12 4.58 -28.36 40.06
N SER A 13 5.88 -28.18 39.82
CA SER A 13 6.51 -26.85 39.83
C SER A 13 5.79 -25.94 38.84
N ASP A 14 5.25 -24.83 39.32
CA ASP A 14 4.68 -23.82 38.43
C ASP A 14 5.75 -23.41 37.40
N GLN A 15 5.39 -23.40 36.13
CA GLN A 15 6.28 -22.98 35.05
C GLN A 15 5.80 -21.64 34.48
N ILE A 16 6.74 -20.80 34.08
CA ILE A 16 6.43 -19.54 33.41
C ILE A 16 5.82 -19.82 32.03
N ARG A 17 4.54 -19.48 31.85
CA ARG A 17 3.84 -19.62 30.55
C ARG A 17 3.80 -18.35 29.70
N ALA A 18 4.35 -17.24 30.19
CA ALA A 18 4.36 -15.97 29.48
C ALA A 18 5.78 -15.61 29.04
N ASP A 19 5.92 -15.00 27.86
CA ASP A 19 7.21 -14.48 27.40
C ASP A 19 7.71 -13.42 28.36
N ARG A 20 8.84 -13.70 29.03
CA ARG A 20 9.43 -12.80 30.02
C ARG A 20 10.93 -12.78 29.83
N ALA A 21 11.46 -11.65 29.39
CA ALA A 21 12.90 -11.49 29.24
C ALA A 21 13.57 -11.32 30.62
N CYS A 22 14.70 -12.00 30.82
CA CYS A 22 15.56 -11.79 31.97
C CYS A 22 16.07 -10.33 31.99
N ALA A 23 15.98 -9.66 33.14
CA ALA A 23 16.46 -8.28 33.29
C ALA A 23 17.99 -8.13 33.10
N GLY A 24 18.76 -9.21 33.36
CA GLY A 24 20.21 -9.21 33.18
C GLY A 24 20.62 -9.37 31.71
N CYS A 25 20.29 -10.51 31.10
CA CYS A 25 20.78 -10.87 29.78
C CYS A 25 19.74 -10.76 28.65
N GLY A 26 18.45 -10.57 28.96
CA GLY A 26 17.36 -10.53 27.99
C GLY A 26 16.83 -11.90 27.53
N PHE A 27 17.35 -13.01 28.07
CA PHE A 27 16.89 -14.37 27.72
C PHE A 27 15.42 -14.59 28.09
N ASN A 28 14.65 -15.24 27.20
CA ASN A 28 13.24 -15.54 27.45
C ASN A 28 13.09 -16.67 28.48
N LEU A 29 12.47 -16.38 29.62
CA LEU A 29 12.26 -17.30 30.73
C LEU A 29 11.03 -18.21 30.55
N TYR A 30 10.42 -18.26 29.36
CA TYR A 30 9.33 -19.19 29.05
C TYR A 30 9.72 -20.65 29.37
N GLY A 31 8.86 -21.35 30.10
CA GLY A 31 9.06 -22.74 30.53
C GLY A 31 9.96 -22.93 31.75
N GLN A 32 10.59 -21.87 32.28
CA GLN A 32 11.43 -21.99 33.47
C GLN A 32 10.58 -22.28 34.72
N SER A 33 11.12 -23.08 35.64
CA SER A 33 10.46 -23.39 36.91
C SER A 33 10.45 -22.17 37.83
N VAL A 34 9.31 -21.98 38.47
CA VAL A 34 9.08 -20.94 39.46
C VAL A 34 9.32 -21.54 40.83
N ILE A 35 10.29 -20.98 41.54
CA ILE A 35 10.61 -21.36 42.93
C ILE A 35 10.08 -20.25 43.82
N ARG A 36 9.43 -20.59 44.94
CA ARG A 36 9.09 -19.58 45.96
C ARG A 36 10.24 -19.43 46.94
N GLU A 37 10.70 -18.20 47.12
CA GLU A 37 11.71 -17.87 48.12
C GLU A 37 11.06 -17.82 49.51
N GLU A 38 11.52 -18.65 50.44
CA GLU A 38 10.89 -18.83 51.76
C GLU A 38 10.84 -17.54 52.59
N HIS A 39 11.88 -16.69 52.50
CA HIS A 39 11.99 -15.51 53.34
C HIS A 39 11.01 -14.39 52.96
N TYR A 40 10.75 -14.20 51.66
CA TYR A 40 9.90 -13.13 51.15
C TYR A 40 8.56 -13.61 50.57
N GLY A 41 8.38 -14.93 50.41
CA GLY A 41 7.22 -15.52 49.73
C GLY A 41 7.13 -15.15 48.24
N LEU A 42 8.20 -14.60 47.65
CA LEU A 42 8.22 -14.17 46.27
C LEU A 42 8.48 -15.35 45.33
N ALA A 43 7.70 -15.41 44.25
CA ALA A 43 8.00 -16.28 43.13
C ALA A 43 9.24 -15.75 42.40
N ILE A 44 10.25 -16.58 42.24
CA ILE A 44 11.49 -16.28 41.53
C ILE A 44 11.75 -17.32 40.45
N ALA A 45 12.36 -16.89 39.34
CA ALA A 45 12.93 -17.78 38.35
C ALA A 45 14.38 -17.39 38.09
N ARG A 46 15.27 -18.39 38.01
CA ARG A 46 16.68 -18.16 37.67
C ARG A 46 16.84 -18.25 36.16
N CYS A 47 17.52 -17.27 35.59
CA CYS A 47 17.87 -17.33 34.19
C CYS A 47 18.89 -18.45 33.95
N PRO A 48 18.66 -19.40 33.03
CA PRO A 48 19.61 -20.48 32.75
C PRO A 48 20.90 -19.97 32.09
N GLU A 49 20.86 -18.79 31.45
CA GLU A 49 22.02 -18.21 30.76
C GLU A 49 22.95 -17.44 31.70
N CYS A 50 22.41 -16.53 32.52
CA CYS A 50 23.23 -15.62 33.33
C CYS A 50 23.07 -15.80 34.84
N GLY A 51 22.23 -16.73 35.28
CA GLY A 51 21.97 -16.99 36.71
C GLY A 51 21.22 -15.86 37.43
N THR A 52 20.93 -14.74 36.77
CA THR A 52 20.22 -13.61 37.37
C THR A 52 18.84 -14.06 37.84
N VAL A 53 18.53 -13.75 39.10
CA VAL A 53 17.25 -14.00 39.72
C VAL A 53 16.24 -12.97 39.19
N ALA A 54 15.22 -13.44 38.48
CA ALA A 54 14.12 -12.60 38.05
C ALA A 54 12.96 -12.76 39.02
N ALA A 55 12.70 -11.74 39.84
CA ALA A 55 11.52 -11.70 40.68
C ALA A 55 10.26 -11.69 39.80
N LEU A 56 9.39 -12.68 39.95
CA LEU A 56 8.04 -12.70 39.40
C LEU A 56 7.18 -11.79 40.25
N GLN A 57 7.39 -10.49 40.08
CA GLN A 57 6.38 -9.52 40.47
C GLN A 57 5.12 -9.86 39.68
N GLN A 58 4.15 -10.44 40.36
CA GLN A 58 2.75 -10.33 39.97
C GLN A 58 2.48 -8.83 40.02
N TYR A 59 2.65 -8.14 38.89
CA TYR A 59 2.18 -6.77 38.80
C TYR A 59 0.74 -6.81 39.28
N PRO A 60 0.36 -6.02 40.31
CA PRO A 60 -1.02 -5.96 40.77
C PRO A 60 -1.81 -5.72 39.51
N VAL A 61 -2.69 -6.67 39.23
CA VAL A 61 -3.38 -6.83 37.97
C VAL A 61 -4.18 -5.55 37.71
N MET A 62 -3.54 -4.55 37.11
CA MET A 62 -4.18 -3.39 36.48
C MET A 62 -4.93 -3.86 35.22
N THR A 63 -5.42 -5.10 35.22
CA THR A 63 -5.98 -5.84 34.11
C THR A 63 -7.16 -5.11 33.52
N HIS A 64 -7.97 -4.42 34.34
CA HIS A 64 -9.10 -3.66 33.83
C HIS A 64 -8.65 -2.41 33.04
N TRP A 65 -7.70 -1.63 33.55
CA TRP A 65 -7.17 -0.46 32.83
C TRP A 65 -6.34 -0.86 31.62
N VAL A 66 -5.47 -1.86 31.74
CA VAL A 66 -4.66 -2.37 30.62
C VAL A 66 -5.56 -2.90 29.51
N ASN A 67 -6.64 -3.64 29.84
CA ASN A 67 -7.59 -4.11 28.83
C ASN A 67 -8.32 -2.95 28.14
N ARG A 68 -8.71 -1.90 28.88
CA ARG A 68 -9.31 -0.69 28.28
C ARG A 68 -8.33 0.02 27.35
N PHE A 69 -7.08 0.21 27.77
CA PHE A 69 -6.06 0.83 26.92
C PHE A 69 -5.74 -0.02 25.69
N ARG A 70 -5.66 -1.35 25.82
CA ARG A 70 -5.47 -2.25 24.67
C ARG A 70 -6.62 -2.13 23.66
N LEU A 71 -7.86 -2.01 24.13
CA LEU A 71 -9.02 -1.82 23.26
C LEU A 71 -8.98 -0.46 22.58
N ILE A 72 -8.67 0.62 23.31
CA ILE A 72 -8.56 1.97 22.74
C ILE A 72 -7.43 2.03 21.71
N ILE A 73 -6.24 1.53 22.04
CA ILE A 73 -5.08 1.49 21.11
C ILE A 73 -5.42 0.64 19.89
N GLY A 74 -6.06 -0.51 20.08
CA GLY A 74 -6.53 -1.36 18.99
C GLY A 74 -7.55 -0.66 18.09
N GLY A 75 -8.50 0.07 18.67
CA GLY A 75 -9.48 0.88 17.94
C GLY A 75 -8.81 2.00 17.13
N VAL A 76 -7.93 2.78 17.76
CA VAL A 76 -7.15 3.84 17.09
C VAL A 76 -6.31 3.25 15.96
N TYR A 77 -5.71 2.07 16.18
CA TYR A 77 -4.93 1.38 15.16
C TYR A 77 -5.79 0.98 13.96
N ILE A 78 -6.99 0.42 14.19
CA ILE A 78 -7.93 0.08 13.11
C ILE A 78 -8.35 1.33 12.33
N VAL A 79 -8.67 2.44 13.01
CA VAL A 79 -9.02 3.71 12.35
C VAL A 79 -7.86 4.21 11.48
N LEU A 80 -6.63 4.13 11.99
CA LEU A 80 -5.44 4.49 11.23
C LEU A 80 -5.26 3.61 9.99
N LEU A 81 -5.46 2.29 10.11
CA LEU A 81 -5.41 1.38 8.96
C LEU A 81 -6.48 1.71 7.92
N LEU A 82 -7.71 1.99 8.34
CA LEU A 82 -8.79 2.37 7.42
C LEU A 82 -8.49 3.72 6.73
N GLY A 83 -7.95 4.70 7.47
CA GLY A 83 -7.51 5.97 6.91
C GLY A 83 -6.39 5.78 5.88
N MET A 84 -5.40 4.92 6.17
CA MET A 84 -4.32 4.59 5.23
C MET A 84 -4.82 3.80 4.01
N LEU A 85 -5.85 2.97 4.17
CA LEU A 85 -6.51 2.30 3.05
C LEU A 85 -7.14 3.31 2.11
N ALA A 86 -7.94 4.23 2.66
CA ALA A 86 -8.55 5.31 1.87
C ALA A 86 -7.49 6.17 1.18
N LEU A 87 -6.43 6.58 1.90
CA LEU A 87 -5.33 7.36 1.34
C LEU A 87 -4.62 6.63 0.18
N SER A 88 -4.36 5.33 0.34
CA SER A 88 -3.73 4.51 -0.70
C SER A 88 -4.62 4.44 -1.96
N THR A 89 -5.93 4.24 -1.76
CA THR A 89 -6.91 4.23 -2.86
C THR A 89 -6.95 5.58 -3.57
N PHE A 90 -7.03 6.70 -2.83
CA PHE A 90 -7.05 8.04 -3.44
C PHE A 90 -5.76 8.36 -4.19
N ALA A 91 -4.60 7.94 -3.67
CA ALA A 91 -3.33 8.11 -4.36
C ALA A 91 -3.31 7.37 -5.70
N ILE A 92 -3.69 6.09 -5.72
CA ILE A 92 -3.73 5.28 -6.95
C ILE A 92 -4.79 5.79 -7.93
N SER A 93 -5.99 6.14 -7.46
CA SER A 93 -7.01 6.78 -8.30
C SER A 93 -6.52 8.11 -8.86
N GLY A 94 -5.83 8.94 -8.06
CA GLY A 94 -5.28 10.22 -8.52
C GLY A 94 -4.27 10.05 -9.65
N PHE A 95 -3.33 9.10 -9.51
CA PHE A 95 -2.41 8.75 -10.60
C PHE A 95 -3.12 8.19 -11.83
N GLY A 96 -4.18 7.39 -11.64
CA GLY A 96 -5.00 6.88 -12.73
C GLY A 96 -5.69 7.99 -13.53
N ILE A 97 -6.28 8.99 -12.86
CA ILE A 97 -6.91 10.15 -13.50
C ILE A 97 -5.85 10.96 -14.27
N ALA A 98 -4.72 11.29 -13.62
CA ALA A 98 -3.66 12.05 -14.26
C ALA A 98 -3.09 11.32 -15.49
N ALA A 99 -2.86 10.02 -15.39
CA ALA A 99 -2.37 9.22 -16.52
C ALA A 99 -3.38 9.17 -17.67
N ALA A 100 -4.68 9.06 -17.38
CA ALA A 100 -5.73 9.12 -18.40
C ALA A 100 -5.78 10.49 -19.09
N GLU A 101 -5.67 11.58 -18.33
CA GLU A 101 -5.62 12.95 -18.86
C GLU A 101 -4.43 13.11 -19.81
N PHE A 102 -3.19 12.85 -19.35
CA PHE A 102 -1.98 12.95 -20.18
C PHE A 102 -1.98 12.04 -21.41
N ALA A 103 -2.55 10.83 -21.30
CA ALA A 103 -2.66 9.91 -22.43
C ALA A 103 -3.69 10.39 -23.46
N SER A 104 -4.73 11.08 -23.02
CA SER A 104 -5.82 11.53 -23.88
C SER A 104 -5.53 12.82 -24.62
N GLU A 105 -4.66 13.71 -24.10
CA GLU A 105 -4.48 15.06 -24.68
C GLU A 105 -4.11 15.05 -26.17
N PRO A 106 -3.14 14.24 -26.63
CA PRO A 106 -2.74 14.28 -28.03
C PRO A 106 -3.87 13.86 -28.98
N LEU A 107 -4.70 12.90 -28.55
CA LEU A 107 -5.87 12.47 -29.31
C LEU A 107 -6.96 13.53 -29.26
N ALA A 108 -7.21 14.13 -28.10
CA ALA A 108 -8.22 15.19 -27.93
C ALA A 108 -7.91 16.40 -28.83
N ASP A 109 -6.65 16.83 -28.87
CA ASP A 109 -6.20 17.93 -29.74
C ASP A 109 -6.34 17.56 -31.22
N HIS A 110 -6.06 16.31 -31.60
CA HIS A 110 -6.26 15.82 -32.97
C HIS A 110 -7.74 15.78 -33.37
N LEU A 111 -8.61 15.23 -32.53
CA LEU A 111 -10.06 15.17 -32.78
C LEU A 111 -10.66 16.57 -32.89
N ALA A 112 -10.24 17.49 -32.01
CA ALA A 112 -10.68 18.87 -32.06
C ALA A 112 -10.28 19.57 -33.37
N LEU A 113 -9.04 19.34 -33.83
CA LEU A 113 -8.56 19.89 -35.10
C LEU A 113 -9.36 19.33 -36.29
N GLN A 114 -9.57 18.01 -36.35
CA GLN A 114 -10.33 17.36 -37.43
C GLN A 114 -11.78 17.83 -37.47
N HIS A 115 -12.43 17.94 -36.31
CA HIS A 115 -13.79 18.47 -36.23
C HIS A 115 -13.87 19.90 -36.78
N THR A 116 -12.94 20.78 -36.40
CA THR A 116 -12.95 22.16 -36.89
C THR A 116 -12.69 22.25 -38.40
N ILE A 117 -11.84 21.38 -38.97
CA ILE A 117 -11.64 21.30 -40.42
C ILE A 117 -12.94 20.85 -41.12
N TRP A 118 -13.60 19.81 -40.58
CA TRP A 118 -14.88 19.33 -41.11
C TRP A 118 -15.99 20.38 -41.03
N GLU A 119 -16.12 21.10 -39.91
CA GLU A 119 -17.11 22.16 -39.75
C GLU A 119 -16.93 23.27 -40.79
N GLN A 120 -15.68 23.62 -41.09
CA GLN A 120 -15.37 24.60 -42.14
C GLN A 120 -15.75 24.08 -43.52
N GLN A 121 -15.51 22.81 -43.82
CA GLN A 121 -15.88 22.19 -45.08
C GLN A 121 -17.41 22.14 -45.26
N VAL A 122 -18.14 21.68 -44.25
CA VAL A 122 -19.61 21.60 -44.27
C VAL A 122 -20.25 22.99 -44.29
N GLY A 123 -19.76 23.93 -43.48
CA GLY A 123 -20.26 25.31 -43.44
C GLY A 123 -19.98 26.11 -44.71
N SER A 124 -18.95 25.73 -45.47
CA SER A 124 -18.59 26.34 -46.75
C SER A 124 -19.41 25.87 -47.95
N GLN A 125 -20.39 24.97 -47.76
CA GLN A 125 -21.41 24.71 -48.77
C GLN A 125 -22.53 25.76 -48.65
N PRO A 126 -22.51 26.84 -49.46
CA PRO A 126 -23.62 27.79 -49.46
C PRO A 126 -24.91 27.05 -49.85
N PRO A 127 -26.04 27.32 -49.16
CA PRO A 127 -27.34 26.85 -49.61
C PRO A 127 -27.73 27.62 -50.89
N GLY A 128 -27.30 27.11 -52.04
CA GLY A 128 -27.64 27.63 -53.38
C GLY A 128 -26.53 28.46 -54.05
N ASP A 129 -25.93 27.87 -55.09
CA ASP A 129 -25.25 28.41 -56.29
C ASP A 129 -24.26 29.60 -56.24
N ALA A 130 -24.06 30.29 -55.13
CA ALA A 130 -23.09 31.39 -55.04
C ALA A 130 -21.79 30.94 -54.37
N GLN A 131 -20.87 30.34 -55.14
CA GLN A 131 -19.49 30.12 -54.70
C GLN A 131 -18.79 31.47 -54.48
N VAL A 132 -18.80 31.98 -53.24
CA VAL A 132 -17.91 33.07 -52.84
C VAL A 132 -16.57 32.44 -52.46
N PRO A 133 -15.47 32.71 -53.17
CA PRO A 133 -14.16 32.16 -52.83
C PRO A 133 -13.77 32.60 -51.42
N ALA A 134 -13.47 31.62 -50.56
CA ALA A 134 -13.04 31.89 -49.20
C ALA A 134 -11.76 32.76 -49.21
N PRO A 135 -11.67 33.81 -48.37
CA PRO A 135 -10.48 34.65 -48.32
C PRO A 135 -9.25 33.82 -47.88
N ILE A 136 -8.18 33.89 -48.67
CA ILE A 136 -6.95 33.06 -48.56
C ILE A 136 -6.18 33.24 -47.23
N ASN A 137 -6.55 34.23 -46.42
CA ASN A 137 -5.83 34.60 -45.19
C ASN A 137 -6.70 34.46 -43.92
N GLN A 138 -7.53 33.44 -43.82
CA GLN A 138 -8.16 33.16 -42.53
C GLN A 138 -7.09 32.64 -41.55
N PRO A 139 -6.98 33.22 -40.34
CA PRO A 139 -6.08 32.69 -39.32
C PRO A 139 -6.42 31.22 -39.07
N LEU A 140 -5.40 30.41 -38.75
CA LEU A 140 -5.61 29.01 -38.39
C LEU A 140 -6.76 28.92 -37.38
N PRO A 141 -7.76 28.04 -37.63
CA PRO A 141 -8.87 27.91 -36.72
C PRO A 141 -8.35 27.70 -35.30
N GLN A 142 -8.85 28.51 -34.37
CA GLN A 142 -8.62 28.25 -32.95
C GLN A 142 -9.42 26.99 -32.60
N TYR A 143 -8.73 25.86 -32.54
CA TYR A 143 -9.31 24.63 -32.03
C TYR A 143 -9.03 24.53 -30.53
N SER A 144 -9.98 23.95 -29.81
CA SER A 144 -9.86 23.68 -28.38
C SER A 144 -10.31 22.26 -28.13
N ARG A 145 -9.53 21.50 -27.34
CA ARG A 145 -9.92 20.15 -26.87
C ARG A 145 -11.24 20.12 -26.11
N TRP A 146 -11.73 21.27 -25.67
CA TRP A 146 -13.02 21.45 -25.00
C TRP A 146 -14.18 21.70 -25.96
N ASN A 147 -13.93 21.73 -27.28
CA ASN A 147 -14.98 21.86 -28.29
C ASN A 147 -15.92 20.66 -28.21
N ILE A 148 -17.21 20.95 -28.21
CA ILE A 148 -18.28 19.95 -28.25
C ILE A 148 -18.33 19.40 -29.67
N LEU A 149 -18.22 18.07 -29.80
CA LEU A 149 -18.30 17.42 -31.10
C LEU A 149 -19.77 17.23 -31.48
N THR A 150 -20.10 17.48 -32.74
CA THR A 150 -21.45 17.22 -33.25
C THR A 150 -21.70 15.71 -33.41
N PRO A 151 -22.91 15.20 -33.12
CA PRO A 151 -23.22 13.77 -33.29
C PRO A 151 -22.96 13.27 -34.71
N LYS A 152 -23.29 14.11 -35.70
CA LYS A 152 -23.06 13.79 -37.12
C LYS A 152 -21.59 13.51 -37.42
N TRP A 153 -20.69 14.37 -36.92
CA TRP A 153 -19.25 14.15 -37.10
C TRP A 153 -18.77 12.90 -36.36
N ILE A 154 -19.26 12.65 -35.16
CA ILE A 154 -18.92 11.44 -34.40
C ILE A 154 -19.32 10.18 -35.18
N ASP A 155 -20.52 10.15 -35.76
CA ASP A 155 -21.04 8.99 -36.49
C ASP A 155 -20.35 8.77 -37.85
N GLU A 156 -19.92 9.84 -38.53
CA GLU A 156 -19.37 9.77 -39.90
C GLU A 156 -17.83 9.72 -39.94
N GLU A 157 -17.13 10.47 -39.07
CA GLU A 157 -15.71 10.80 -39.25
C GLU A 157 -14.79 10.28 -38.13
N LEU A 158 -15.35 9.88 -36.97
CA LEU A 158 -14.54 9.52 -35.80
C LEU A 158 -13.60 8.34 -36.06
N ASP A 159 -14.10 7.28 -36.68
CA ASP A 159 -13.32 6.07 -36.93
C ASP A 159 -12.14 6.34 -37.87
N GLU A 160 -12.34 7.18 -38.89
CA GLU A 160 -11.26 7.58 -39.80
C GLU A 160 -10.23 8.46 -39.07
N ALA A 161 -10.68 9.47 -38.31
CA ALA A 161 -9.79 10.33 -37.52
C ALA A 161 -8.95 9.50 -36.53
N MET A 162 -9.54 8.50 -35.88
CA MET A 162 -8.83 7.58 -34.98
C MET A 162 -7.80 6.71 -35.70
N GLN A 163 -8.11 6.22 -36.91
CA GLN A 163 -7.16 5.45 -37.72
C GLN A 163 -5.99 6.31 -38.20
N GLN A 164 -6.25 7.53 -38.66
CA GLN A 164 -5.23 8.48 -39.11
C GLN A 164 -4.25 8.85 -37.99
N PHE A 165 -4.73 8.93 -36.75
CA PHE A 165 -3.90 9.20 -35.58
C PHE A 165 -2.91 8.07 -35.22
N GLY A 166 -3.00 6.90 -35.86
CA GLY A 166 -2.19 5.72 -35.53
C GLY A 166 -2.87 4.79 -34.52
N GLY A 167 -4.19 4.93 -34.37
CA GLY A 167 -4.98 4.14 -33.44
C GLY A 167 -4.61 4.40 -31.99
N ILE A 168 -4.78 3.37 -31.16
CA ILE A 168 -4.82 3.51 -29.70
C ILE A 168 -3.44 3.40 -29.05
N TYR A 169 -2.47 2.84 -29.77
CA TYR A 169 -1.08 2.75 -29.33
C TYR A 169 -0.19 3.82 -29.96
N GLY A 170 -0.71 4.56 -30.95
CA GLY A 170 0.07 5.51 -31.73
C GLY A 170 0.64 6.67 -30.91
N ASN A 171 0.18 6.88 -29.67
CA ASN A 171 0.52 8.10 -28.94
C ASN A 171 0.59 7.94 -27.41
N MET A 172 1.28 6.93 -26.91
CA MET A 172 1.71 6.98 -25.51
C MET A 172 2.77 8.08 -25.36
N ASN A 173 2.34 9.25 -24.90
CA ASN A 173 3.22 10.38 -24.63
C ASN A 173 4.30 10.00 -23.60
N ALA A 174 5.52 10.49 -23.79
CA ALA A 174 6.62 10.37 -22.84
C ALA A 174 6.21 10.80 -21.42
N GLU A 175 5.31 11.77 -21.32
CA GLU A 175 4.76 12.27 -20.05
C GLU A 175 4.06 11.20 -19.22
N VAL A 176 3.33 10.27 -19.85
CA VAL A 176 2.69 9.16 -19.14
C VAL A 176 3.76 8.28 -18.49
N TYR A 177 4.84 7.97 -19.21
CA TYR A 177 5.95 7.19 -18.65
C TYR A 177 6.68 7.92 -17.52
N ILE A 178 6.84 9.23 -17.64
CA ILE A 178 7.42 10.07 -16.58
C ILE A 178 6.54 10.03 -15.33
N LEU A 179 5.21 10.01 -15.47
CA LEU A 179 4.25 9.90 -14.36
C LEU A 179 4.25 8.51 -13.70
N LEU A 180 4.50 7.44 -14.46
CA LEU A 180 4.54 6.06 -13.94
C LEU A 180 5.69 5.79 -12.96
N VAL A 181 6.79 6.55 -13.04
CA VAL A 181 7.95 6.39 -12.15
C VAL A 181 7.61 6.80 -10.70
N PRO A 182 7.12 8.03 -10.41
CA PRO A 182 6.72 8.40 -9.07
C PRO A 182 5.53 7.58 -8.58
N SER A 183 4.60 7.15 -9.46
CA SER A 183 3.47 6.32 -9.04
C SER A 183 3.93 4.94 -8.54
N ALA A 184 4.83 4.26 -9.27
CA ALA A 184 5.44 3.01 -8.84
C ALA A 184 6.20 3.16 -7.52
N PHE A 185 6.93 4.27 -7.34
CA PHE A 185 7.64 4.53 -6.09
C PHE A 185 6.66 4.66 -4.92
N VAL A 186 5.59 5.44 -5.08
CA VAL A 186 4.54 5.60 -4.06
C VAL A 186 3.89 4.25 -3.73
N SER A 187 3.50 3.47 -4.73
CA SER A 187 2.90 2.16 -4.54
C SER A 187 3.84 1.17 -3.87
N LEU A 188 5.13 1.18 -4.19
CA LEU A 188 6.13 0.37 -3.51
C LEU A 188 6.23 0.74 -2.02
N VAL A 189 6.26 2.04 -1.70
CA VAL A 189 6.30 2.53 -0.31
C VAL A 189 5.03 2.15 0.46
N LEU A 190 3.86 2.28 -0.17
CA LEU A 190 2.59 1.82 0.42
C LEU A 190 2.60 0.30 0.66
N GLY A 191 3.17 -0.47 -0.26
CA GLY A 191 3.34 -1.92 -0.10
C GLY A 191 4.23 -2.27 1.10
N ILE A 192 5.35 -1.56 1.27
CA ILE A 192 6.22 -1.71 2.44
C ILE A 192 5.44 -1.42 3.73
N PHE A 193 4.69 -0.32 3.75
CA PHE A 193 3.85 0.05 4.89
C PHE A 193 2.87 -1.07 5.25
N TRP A 194 2.11 -1.58 4.29
CA TRP A 194 1.13 -2.66 4.53
C TRP A 194 1.77 -3.97 4.99
N SER A 195 2.97 -4.27 4.52
CA SER A 195 3.77 -5.43 4.98
C SER A 195 4.06 -5.39 6.48
N VAL A 196 4.37 -4.20 6.99
CA VAL A 196 4.76 -3.95 8.39
C VAL A 196 3.54 -3.73 9.27
N ALA A 197 2.54 -3.00 8.78
CA ALA A 197 1.29 -2.78 9.51
C ALA A 197 0.55 -4.11 9.78
N LEU A 198 0.61 -5.06 8.84
CA LEU A 198 -0.06 -6.35 8.96
C LEU A 198 0.89 -7.49 9.36
N LEU A 199 1.77 -7.21 10.32
CA LEU A 199 2.70 -8.18 10.92
C LEU A 199 2.03 -9.47 11.41
N GLY A 200 0.79 -9.37 11.88
CA GLY A 200 0.01 -10.53 12.33
C GLY A 200 -0.42 -11.49 11.22
N SER A 201 -0.35 -11.10 9.95
CA SER A 201 -0.87 -11.89 8.83
C SER A 201 0.21 -12.73 8.11
N ASN A 202 -0.18 -13.76 7.37
CA ASN A 202 0.74 -14.49 6.49
C ASN A 202 0.99 -13.66 5.22
N ARG A 203 2.17 -13.80 4.57
CA ARG A 203 2.52 -12.98 3.39
C ARG A 203 1.47 -13.04 2.27
N SER A 204 0.92 -14.22 1.99
CA SER A 204 -0.14 -14.39 0.99
C SER A 204 -1.44 -13.64 1.33
N ARG A 205 -1.80 -13.55 2.61
CA ARG A 205 -2.99 -12.81 3.06
C ARG A 205 -2.78 -11.29 3.01
N VAL A 206 -1.54 -10.81 3.13
CA VAL A 206 -1.24 -9.37 3.00
C VAL A 206 -1.44 -8.90 1.56
N LEU A 207 -1.22 -9.77 0.56
CA LEU A 207 -1.46 -9.45 -0.87
C LEU A 207 -2.95 -9.18 -1.20
N VAL A 208 -3.87 -9.57 -0.32
CA VAL A 208 -5.30 -9.21 -0.44
C VAL A 208 -5.50 -7.70 -0.33
N VAL A 209 -4.67 -6.99 0.44
CA VAL A 209 -4.81 -5.54 0.60
C VAL A 209 -4.52 -4.80 -0.70
N PRO A 210 -3.41 -5.07 -1.42
CA PRO A 210 -3.22 -4.52 -2.75
C PRO A 210 -4.32 -4.84 -3.75
N ALA A 211 -4.82 -6.08 -3.74
CA ALA A 211 -5.93 -6.44 -4.60
C ALA A 211 -7.19 -5.61 -4.28
N ALA A 212 -7.52 -5.46 -2.99
CA ALA A 212 -8.66 -4.66 -2.56
C ALA A 212 -8.51 -3.18 -2.96
N ILE A 213 -7.32 -2.59 -2.75
CA ILE A 213 -7.05 -1.20 -3.13
C ILE A 213 -7.19 -1.03 -4.66
N ALA A 214 -6.61 -1.92 -5.46
CA ALA A 214 -6.69 -1.86 -6.91
C ALA A 214 -8.14 -1.99 -7.41
N ILE A 215 -8.94 -2.88 -6.82
CA ILE A 215 -10.36 -3.05 -7.16
C ILE A 215 -11.15 -1.79 -6.81
N ILE A 216 -11.01 -1.26 -5.59
CA ILE A 216 -11.74 -0.05 -5.16
C ILE A 216 -11.34 1.15 -6.03
N ALA A 217 -10.04 1.33 -6.28
CA ALA A 217 -9.54 2.39 -7.13
C ALA A 217 -10.07 2.27 -8.56
N GLY A 218 -10.13 1.06 -9.11
CA GLY A 218 -10.73 0.78 -10.42
C GLY A 218 -12.22 1.13 -10.49
N VAL A 219 -13.00 0.79 -9.45
CA VAL A 219 -14.42 1.18 -9.37
C VAL A 219 -14.57 2.70 -9.34
N ILE A 220 -13.75 3.41 -8.55
CA ILE A 220 -13.78 4.88 -8.49
C ILE A 220 -13.41 5.48 -9.84
N LEU A 221 -12.34 5.00 -10.48
CA LEU A 221 -11.88 5.49 -11.77
C LEU A 221 -12.92 5.28 -12.86
N VAL A 222 -13.46 4.08 -12.96
CA VAL A 222 -14.51 3.76 -13.94
C VAL A 222 -15.77 4.58 -13.65
N GLY A 223 -16.19 4.69 -12.39
CA GLY A 223 -17.36 5.49 -11.98
C GLY A 223 -17.19 6.99 -12.24
N ALA A 224 -15.99 7.54 -12.06
CA ALA A 224 -15.70 8.95 -12.32
C ALA A 224 -15.72 9.31 -13.82
N ASN A 225 -15.56 8.32 -14.70
CA ASN A 225 -15.56 8.52 -16.15
C ASN A 225 -16.90 8.13 -16.82
N PHE A 226 -17.85 7.57 -16.06
CA PHE A 226 -19.21 7.39 -16.54
C PHE A 226 -19.99 8.72 -16.44
N ASP A 227 -19.81 9.59 -17.45
CA ASP A 227 -20.74 10.70 -17.68
C ASP A 227 -21.75 10.31 -18.77
N SER A 228 -23.04 10.47 -18.47
CA SER A 228 -24.15 10.22 -19.40
C SER A 228 -24.52 11.46 -20.23
N GLY A 229 -23.69 12.51 -20.22
CA GLY A 229 -23.92 13.75 -20.94
C GLY A 229 -24.23 13.57 -22.44
N THR A 230 -25.06 14.46 -22.97
CA THR A 230 -25.67 14.33 -24.30
C THR A 230 -24.70 14.57 -25.47
N TYR A 231 -23.57 15.26 -25.24
CA TYR A 231 -22.54 15.50 -26.26
C TYR A 231 -21.14 15.54 -25.64
N PRO A 232 -20.22 14.60 -25.99
CA PRO A 232 -18.88 14.63 -25.44
C PRO A 232 -18.05 15.73 -26.11
N SER A 233 -17.28 16.45 -25.29
CA SER A 233 -16.16 17.25 -25.82
C SER A 233 -15.10 16.33 -26.43
N ALA A 234 -14.24 16.85 -27.30
CA ALA A 234 -13.12 16.09 -27.87
C ALA A 234 -12.25 15.43 -26.78
N ARG A 235 -12.01 16.16 -25.69
CA ARG A 235 -11.34 15.63 -24.50
C ARG A 235 -12.11 14.48 -23.84
N ALA A 236 -13.39 14.66 -23.52
CA ALA A 236 -14.17 13.61 -22.84
C ALA A 236 -14.28 12.34 -23.70
N LEU A 237 -14.41 12.49 -25.02
CA LEU A 237 -14.43 11.37 -25.96
C LEU A 237 -13.08 10.64 -25.98
N ALA A 238 -11.97 11.38 -26.07
CA ALA A 238 -10.62 10.82 -26.03
C ALA A 238 -10.35 10.11 -24.69
N GLU A 239 -10.69 10.74 -23.57
CA GLU A 239 -10.56 10.15 -22.23
C GLU A 239 -11.33 8.82 -22.15
N ASN A 240 -12.59 8.77 -22.55
CA ASN A 240 -13.40 7.55 -22.51
C ASN A 240 -12.81 6.39 -23.34
N ILE A 241 -12.21 6.68 -24.49
CA ILE A 241 -11.55 5.68 -25.34
C ILE A 241 -10.31 5.11 -24.63
N TYR A 242 -9.50 5.94 -23.97
CA TYR A 242 -8.29 5.52 -23.27
C TYR A 242 -8.57 4.88 -21.92
N VAL A 243 -9.48 5.43 -21.12
CA VAL A 243 -9.86 5.03 -19.76
C VAL A 243 -10.12 3.53 -19.69
N MET A 244 -10.97 2.98 -20.57
CA MET A 244 -11.36 1.56 -20.54
C MET A 244 -10.19 0.59 -20.78
N ARG A 245 -9.10 1.05 -21.40
CA ARG A 245 -7.96 0.20 -21.78
C ARG A 245 -6.74 0.46 -20.91
N LEU A 246 -6.47 1.73 -20.61
CA LEU A 246 -5.33 2.17 -19.84
C LEU A 246 -5.51 1.86 -18.34
N ILE A 247 -6.71 2.05 -17.79
CA ILE A 247 -6.96 1.82 -16.35
C ILE A 247 -6.63 0.38 -15.93
N PRO A 248 -7.09 -0.68 -16.61
CA PRO A 248 -6.72 -2.05 -16.23
C PRO A 248 -5.20 -2.28 -16.22
N LEU A 249 -4.47 -1.73 -17.20
CA LEU A 249 -3.01 -1.84 -17.27
C LEU A 249 -2.34 -1.08 -16.12
N LEU A 250 -2.80 0.13 -15.82
CA LEU A 250 -2.32 0.93 -14.68
C LEU A 250 -2.60 0.21 -13.35
N LEU A 251 -3.80 -0.33 -13.15
CA LEU A 251 -4.12 -1.06 -11.92
C LEU A 251 -3.27 -2.31 -11.74
N VAL A 252 -2.98 -3.04 -12.82
CA VAL A 252 -2.04 -4.18 -12.79
C VAL A 252 -0.63 -3.70 -12.46
N TYR A 253 -0.18 -2.60 -13.07
CA TYR A 253 1.11 -1.98 -12.78
C TYR A 253 1.24 -1.61 -11.29
N GLU A 254 0.27 -0.87 -10.75
CA GLU A 254 0.26 -0.45 -9.35
C GLU A 254 0.17 -1.65 -8.39
N PHE A 255 -0.64 -2.66 -8.74
CA PHE A 255 -0.72 -3.92 -7.98
C PHE A 255 0.63 -4.64 -7.92
N ILE A 256 1.36 -4.71 -9.03
CA ILE A 256 2.68 -5.34 -9.10
C ILE A 256 3.67 -4.60 -8.19
N PHE A 257 3.79 -3.28 -8.31
CA PHE A 257 4.74 -2.50 -7.51
C PHE A 257 4.40 -2.52 -6.02
N MET A 258 3.13 -2.41 -5.67
CA MET A 258 2.70 -2.52 -4.29
C MET A 258 2.89 -3.94 -3.75
N GLY A 259 2.66 -4.97 -4.58
CA GLY A 259 2.96 -6.37 -4.26
C GLY A 259 4.45 -6.60 -3.99
N ILE A 260 5.33 -6.03 -4.81
CA ILE A 260 6.80 -6.04 -4.59
C ILE A 260 7.11 -5.37 -3.25
N GLY A 261 6.53 -4.19 -2.99
CA GLY A 261 6.62 -3.49 -1.70
C GLY A 261 6.25 -4.37 -0.51
N VAL A 262 5.15 -5.12 -0.62
CA VAL A 262 4.70 -6.07 0.41
C VAL A 262 5.74 -7.16 0.67
N LEU A 263 6.38 -7.68 -0.38
CA LEU A 263 7.39 -8.74 -0.26
C LEU A 263 8.70 -8.24 0.39
N ILE A 264 9.14 -7.03 0.04
CA ILE A 264 10.40 -6.45 0.54
C ILE A 264 10.25 -5.75 1.90
N GLY A 265 9.02 -5.37 2.29
CA GLY A 265 8.77 -4.56 3.48
C GLY A 265 9.25 -5.20 4.79
N ARG A 266 8.99 -6.50 5.02
CA ARG A 266 9.49 -7.22 6.20
C ARG A 266 11.03 -7.31 6.27
N PRO A 267 11.74 -7.67 5.18
CA PRO A 267 13.20 -7.55 5.13
C PRO A 267 13.71 -6.15 5.49
N ILE A 268 13.12 -5.09 4.92
CA ILE A 268 13.50 -3.70 5.18
C ILE A 268 13.26 -3.36 6.65
N ALA A 269 12.10 -3.69 7.22
CA ALA A 269 11.80 -3.45 8.63
C ALA A 269 12.80 -4.14 9.57
N ARG A 270 13.18 -5.39 9.27
CA ARG A 270 14.21 -6.11 10.03
C ARG A 270 15.59 -5.45 9.91
N PHE A 271 15.94 -4.95 8.74
CA PHE A 271 17.19 -4.22 8.52
C PHE A 271 17.19 -2.92 9.34
N VAL A 272 16.12 -2.14 9.27
CA VAL A 272 15.97 -0.89 10.04
C VAL A 272 16.04 -1.16 11.55
N VAL A 273 15.34 -2.17 12.07
CA VAL A 273 15.42 -2.55 13.49
C VAL A 273 16.83 -2.97 13.89
N LYS A 274 17.56 -3.70 13.03
CA LYS A 274 18.95 -4.08 13.31
C LYS A 274 19.88 -2.88 13.34
N PHE A 275 19.69 -1.91 12.44
CA PHE A 275 20.53 -0.73 12.32
C PHE A 275 20.24 0.30 13.43
N ALA A 276 18.97 0.57 13.71
CA ALA A 276 18.54 1.63 14.62
C ALA A 276 18.59 1.24 16.11
N LEU A 277 18.49 -0.06 16.43
CA LEU A 277 18.36 -0.52 17.82
C LEU A 277 19.51 -1.42 18.27
N PRO A 278 20.05 -1.23 19.49
CA PRO A 278 21.03 -2.13 20.08
C PRO A 278 20.42 -3.53 20.28
N PRO A 279 21.24 -4.60 20.28
CA PRO A 279 20.74 -5.98 20.34
C PRO A 279 19.72 -6.26 21.45
N ARG A 280 19.88 -5.64 22.63
CA ARG A 280 19.00 -5.84 23.79
C ARG A 280 17.59 -5.28 23.61
N SER A 281 17.41 -4.20 22.85
CA SER A 281 16.08 -3.59 22.63
C SER A 281 15.34 -4.17 21.42
N ARG A 282 15.90 -5.18 20.74
CA ARG A 282 15.26 -5.87 19.61
C ARG A 282 14.23 -6.91 20.06
N VAL A 283 14.23 -7.29 21.33
CA VAL A 283 13.36 -8.35 21.88
C VAL A 283 11.86 -8.10 21.59
N PRO A 284 11.30 -6.89 21.81
CA PRO A 284 9.89 -6.61 21.50
C PRO A 284 9.54 -6.76 20.01
N PHE A 285 10.53 -6.61 19.14
CA PHE A 285 10.39 -6.74 17.69
C PHE A 285 10.59 -8.18 17.19
N GLY A 286 10.73 -9.16 18.10
CA GLY A 286 10.93 -10.57 17.75
C GLY A 286 9.87 -11.16 16.83
N VAL A 287 8.66 -10.60 16.88
CA VAL A 287 7.55 -10.95 15.97
C VAL A 287 7.91 -10.82 14.49
N LEU A 288 8.79 -9.88 14.12
CA LEU A 288 9.27 -9.71 12.74
C LEU A 288 10.06 -10.93 12.23
N TRP A 289 10.72 -11.66 13.11
CA TRP A 289 11.49 -12.86 12.78
C TRP A 289 10.65 -14.12 12.92
N SER A 290 9.96 -14.27 14.05
CA SER A 290 9.19 -15.48 14.34
C SER A 290 8.05 -15.70 13.35
N ARG A 291 7.44 -14.62 12.84
CA ARG A 291 6.38 -14.73 11.83
C ARG A 291 6.85 -15.33 10.50
N ASP A 292 8.11 -15.10 10.16
CA ASP A 292 8.73 -15.64 8.95
C ASP A 292 9.48 -16.97 9.24
N GLY A 293 9.30 -17.57 10.44
CA GLY A 293 9.98 -18.80 10.84
C GLY A 293 11.49 -18.64 11.08
N LEU A 294 11.96 -17.41 11.25
CA LEU A 294 13.37 -17.10 11.45
C LEU A 294 13.69 -16.96 12.93
N SER A 295 14.88 -17.41 13.34
CA SER A 295 15.38 -17.19 14.69
C SER A 295 15.77 -15.72 14.90
N MET A 296 15.53 -15.20 16.11
CA MET A 296 16.02 -13.88 16.49
C MET A 296 17.55 -13.85 16.46
N PRO A 297 18.21 -12.78 15.95
CA PRO A 297 19.66 -12.68 15.98
C PRO A 297 20.17 -12.71 17.43
N SER A 298 20.89 -13.77 17.81
CA SER A 298 21.42 -13.93 19.15
C SER A 298 22.63 -13.03 19.38
N THR A 299 22.75 -12.50 20.59
CA THR A 299 23.88 -11.67 21.04
C THR A 299 25.20 -12.42 21.13
N ASN A 300 25.18 -13.76 21.02
CA ASN A 300 26.33 -14.61 21.31
C ASN A 300 27.40 -14.65 20.20
N SER A 301 27.11 -14.12 19.01
CA SER A 301 28.08 -14.02 17.91
C SER A 301 29.28 -13.11 18.23
N ALA A 302 29.15 -12.16 19.18
CA ALA A 302 30.26 -11.32 19.62
C ALA A 302 31.16 -11.97 20.70
N ARG A 303 30.73 -13.08 21.32
CA ARG A 303 31.52 -13.76 22.37
C ARG A 303 32.44 -14.82 21.80
N ALA A 304 32.05 -15.46 20.69
CA ALA A 304 32.85 -16.47 20.01
C ALA A 304 34.18 -15.93 19.44
N SER A 305 34.29 -14.63 19.17
CA SER A 305 35.55 -14.02 18.71
C SER A 305 36.51 -13.62 19.83
N ARG A 306 36.09 -13.63 21.11
CA ARG A 306 36.96 -13.28 22.26
C ARG A 306 37.55 -14.49 22.99
N SER A 307 37.12 -15.70 22.67
CA SER A 307 37.70 -16.93 23.23
C SER A 307 38.78 -17.55 22.33
N ALA A 308 39.12 -16.91 21.21
CA ALA A 308 40.10 -17.38 20.24
C ALA A 308 41.42 -16.57 20.24
N THR A 309 41.62 -15.72 21.25
CA THR A 309 42.85 -14.96 21.54
C THR A 309 43.19 -15.15 22.99
#